data_AF-A0A8X6LYX3-F1
#
_entry.id   AF-A0A8X6LYX3-F1
#
_cell.length_a   1.000
_cell.length_b   1.000
_cell.length_c   1.000
_cell.angle_alpha   90.00
_cell.angle_beta   90.00
_cell.angle_gamma   90.00
#
_symmetry.space_group_name_H-M   'P 1'
#
loop_
_entity.id
_entity.type
_entity.pdbx_description
1 polymer ?
#
loop_
_entity_poly.entity_id
_entity_poly.type
_entity_poly.pdbx_seq_one_letter_code
_entity_poly.pdbx_strand_id
1 'polypeptide(L)'
;MMHQDHLTKFVILKSLTSKRAEEVAYNLEEIFTLLGAPSILQSVNGREFANNGVTSLKKFWPALKIVHGKPRHLQSQGSVERAN
;
A
#
# COMPACT_ATOMS: atom_id res chain seq x y z
N MET A 1 0.06 4.62 -9.01
CA MET A 1 -0.14 4.10 -7.64
C MET A 1 -0.84 5.16 -6.82
N MET A 2 -1.80 4.77 -6.00
CA MET A 2 -2.40 5.64 -4.99
C MET A 2 -2.11 5.06 -3.60
N HIS A 3 -1.62 5.90 -2.70
CA HIS A 3 -1.53 5.63 -1.28
C HIS A 3 -2.40 6.64 -0.55
N GLN A 4 -3.18 6.17 0.43
CA GLN A 4 -3.98 7.03 1.28
C GLN A 4 -3.69 6.67 2.73
N ASP A 5 -3.30 7.67 3.52
CA ASP A 5 -3.27 7.51 4.96
C ASP A 5 -4.71 7.41 5.48
N HIS A 6 -5.00 6.36 6.23
CA HIS A 6 -6.37 6.06 6.62
C HIS A 6 -6.92 7.06 7.65
N LEU A 7 -6.06 7.61 8.52
CA LEU A 7 -6.44 8.50 9.61
C LEU A 7 -6.72 9.92 9.08
N THR A 8 -5.77 10.51 8.39
CA THR A 8 -5.80 11.89 7.90
C THR A 8 -6.49 12.04 6.56
N LYS A 9 -6.71 10.92 5.85
CA LYS A 9 -7.15 10.88 4.45
C LYS A 9 -6.17 11.53 3.47
N PHE A 10 -4.94 11.83 3.90
CA PHE A 10 -3.89 12.36 3.02
C PHE A 10 -3.60 11.37 1.89
N VAL A 11 -3.58 11.87 0.65
CA VAL A 11 -3.40 11.06 -0.55
C VAL A 11 -2.08 11.40 -1.22
N ILE A 12 -1.33 10.36 -1.57
CA ILE A 12 -0.16 10.45 -2.44
C ILE A 12 -0.42 9.67 -3.72
N LEU A 13 -0.24 10.34 -4.85
CA LEU A 13 -0.25 9.74 -6.18
C LEU A 13 1.18 9.64 -6.70
N LYS A 14 1.59 8.45 -7.12
CA LYS A 14 2.85 8.22 -7.82
C LYS A 14 2.61 7.57 -9.16
N SER A 15 3.16 8.12 -10.22
CA SER A 15 3.16 7.46 -11.52
C SER A 15 3.96 6.16 -11.42
N LEU A 16 3.46 5.09 -12.04
CA LEU A 16 4.19 3.85 -12.19
C LEU A 16 4.43 3.63 -13.67
N THR A 17 5.63 3.19 -14.01
CA THR A 17 6.00 2.75 -15.36
C THR A 17 5.61 1.29 -15.61
N SER A 18 5.47 0.50 -14.54
CA SER A 18 5.03 -0.89 -14.57
C SER A 18 4.19 -1.27 -13.34
N LYS A 19 3.50 -2.41 -13.40
CA LYS A 19 2.77 -3.01 -12.26
C LYS A 19 3.62 -4.02 -11.47
N ARG A 20 4.93 -4.03 -11.71
CA ARG A 20 5.89 -4.94 -11.07
C ARG A 20 5.94 -4.75 -9.56
N ALA A 21 6.09 -5.85 -8.84
CA ALA A 21 6.08 -5.85 -7.38
C ALA A 21 7.18 -4.93 -6.79
N GLU A 22 8.34 -4.97 -7.44
CA GLU A 22 9.55 -4.26 -7.05
C GLU A 22 9.36 -2.74 -7.15
N GLU A 23 8.82 -2.25 -8.27
CA GLU A 23 8.61 -0.81 -8.48
C GLU A 23 7.66 -0.22 -7.44
N VAL A 24 6.56 -0.92 -7.15
CA VAL A 24 5.61 -0.45 -6.14
C VAL A 24 6.23 -0.51 -4.73
N ALA A 25 7.06 -1.51 -4.43
CA ALA A 25 7.76 -1.59 -3.15
C ALA A 25 8.71 -0.39 -2.95
N TYR A 26 9.48 0.00 -3.97
CA TYR A 26 10.31 1.21 -3.94
C TYR A 26 9.48 2.48 -3.72
N ASN A 27 8.36 2.61 -4.44
CA ASN A 27 7.47 3.76 -4.29
C ASN A 27 6.86 3.86 -2.88
N LEU A 28 6.51 2.71 -2.26
CA LEU A 28 6.02 2.62 -0.89
C LEU A 28 7.09 3.00 0.14
N GLU A 29 8.32 2.52 -0.03
CA GLU A 29 9.44 2.84 0.86
C GLU A 29 9.72 4.35 0.90
N GLU A 30 9.71 5.01 -0.27
CA GLU A 30 9.89 6.46 -0.35
C GLU A 30 8.74 7.22 0.34
N ILE A 31 7.49 6.73 0.21
CA ILE A 31 6.33 7.30 0.93
C ILE A 31 6.50 7.15 2.44
N PHE A 32 6.92 5.98 2.92
CA PHE A 32 7.09 5.72 4.35
C PHE A 32 8.30 6.42 4.95
N THR A 33 9.32 6.72 4.14
CA THR A 33 10.44 7.55 4.56
C THR A 33 9.99 9.02 4.76
N LEU A 34 9.01 9.48 3.97
CA LEU A 34 8.47 10.83 4.08
C LEU A 34 7.43 10.97 5.22
N LEU A 35 6.48 10.04 5.31
CA LEU A 35 5.34 10.13 6.24
C LEU A 35 5.56 9.39 7.56
N GLY A 36 6.62 8.58 7.62
CA GLY A 36 6.81 7.60 8.67
C GLY A 36 6.23 6.24 8.31
N ALA A 37 6.73 5.24 9.02
CA ALA A 37 6.43 3.83 8.82
C ALA A 37 5.05 3.47 9.46
N PRO A 38 3.97 3.20 8.69
CA PRO A 38 2.67 2.74 9.22
C PRO A 38 2.62 1.31 9.83
N SER A 39 2.16 1.14 11.06
CA SER A 39 2.05 -0.20 11.69
C SER A 39 1.16 -1.21 10.93
N ILE A 40 0.22 -0.72 10.10
CA ILE A 40 -0.69 -1.52 9.28
C ILE A 40 -0.65 -1.03 7.83
N LEU A 41 -0.41 -1.95 6.89
CA LEU A 41 -0.55 -1.69 5.46
C LEU A 41 -1.71 -2.49 4.88
N GLN A 42 -2.71 -1.80 4.31
CA GLN A 42 -3.82 -2.44 3.63
C GLN A 42 -3.59 -2.41 2.10
N SER A 43 -3.51 -3.58 1.47
CA SER A 43 -3.36 -3.69 0.02
C SER A 43 -4.68 -4.15 -0.61
N VAL A 44 -5.09 -3.44 -1.66
CA VAL A 44 -6.24 -3.79 -2.51
C VAL A 44 -5.83 -4.62 -3.74
N ASN A 45 -4.53 -4.70 -4.02
CA ASN A 45 -4.01 -5.53 -5.08
C ASN A 45 -3.99 -7.01 -4.66
N GLY A 46 -4.04 -7.90 -5.65
CA GLY A 46 -4.08 -9.35 -5.44
C GLY A 46 -3.00 -9.86 -4.49
N ARG A 47 -3.28 -11.02 -3.86
CA ARG A 47 -2.47 -11.63 -2.81
C ARG A 47 -1.00 -11.81 -3.21
N GLU A 48 -0.70 -12.02 -4.49
CA GLU A 48 0.67 -12.16 -5.01
C GLU A 48 1.53 -10.91 -4.85
N PHE A 49 0.98 -9.74 -5.18
CA PHE A 49 1.69 -8.47 -5.03
C PHE A 49 2.01 -8.19 -3.57
N ALA A 50 1.01 -8.41 -2.71
CA ALA A 50 1.19 -8.30 -1.27
C ALA A 50 2.29 -9.28 -0.83
N ASN A 51 2.16 -10.58 -1.04
CA ASN A 51 3.13 -11.55 -0.51
C ASN A 51 4.61 -11.25 -0.84
N ASN A 52 4.93 -10.86 -2.08
CA ASN A 52 6.33 -10.65 -2.49
C ASN A 52 6.91 -9.33 -1.96
N GLY A 53 6.22 -8.20 -2.14
CA GLY A 53 6.69 -6.91 -1.62
C GLY A 53 6.76 -6.88 -0.09
N VAL A 54 5.83 -7.60 0.55
CA VAL A 54 5.67 -7.65 2.00
C VAL A 54 6.78 -8.43 2.69
N THR A 55 7.19 -9.55 2.10
CA THR A 55 8.25 -10.36 2.68
C THR A 55 9.55 -9.55 2.77
N SER A 56 9.80 -8.69 1.78
CA SER A 56 10.95 -7.76 1.80
C SER A 56 10.79 -6.67 2.86
N LEU A 57 9.62 -6.01 2.94
CA LEU A 57 9.37 -4.95 3.94
C LEU A 57 9.43 -5.46 5.39
N LYS A 58 8.93 -6.67 5.65
CA LYS A 58 8.97 -7.26 7.00
C LYS A 58 10.38 -7.56 7.52
N LYS A 59 11.38 -7.71 6.65
CA LYS A 59 12.78 -7.89 7.07
C LYS A 59 13.31 -6.63 7.76
N PHE A 60 12.97 -5.46 7.22
CA PHE A 60 13.37 -4.17 7.77
C PHE A 60 12.41 -3.72 8.87
N TRP A 61 11.18 -4.23 8.85
CA TRP A 61 10.14 -3.78 9.75
C TRP A 61 9.26 -4.92 10.27
N PRO A 62 9.73 -5.62 11.31
CA PRO A 62 9.07 -6.83 11.82
C PRO A 62 7.66 -6.59 12.37
N ALA A 63 7.39 -5.40 12.88
CA ALA A 63 6.10 -5.02 13.45
C ALA A 63 5.00 -4.74 12.40
N LEU A 64 5.35 -4.66 11.12
CA LEU A 64 4.42 -4.36 10.03
C LEU A 64 3.35 -5.47 9.90
N LYS A 65 2.08 -5.09 10.12
CA LYS A 65 0.92 -5.95 9.88
C LYS A 65 0.29 -5.63 8.54
N ILE A 66 -0.13 -6.66 7.83
CA ILE A 66 -0.65 -6.46 6.48
C ILE A 66 -2.01 -7.09 6.35
N VAL A 67 -2.93 -6.25 5.90
CA VAL A 67 -4.34 -6.60 5.73
C VAL A 67 -4.62 -6.63 4.24
N HIS A 68 -5.13 -7.75 3.77
CA HIS A 68 -5.59 -7.87 2.40
C HIS A 68 -7.02 -7.34 2.34
N GLY A 69 -7.29 -6.43 1.41
CA GLY A 69 -8.67 -6.03 1.10
C GLY A 69 -9.50 -7.24 0.69
N LYS A 70 -10.77 -7.28 1.09
CA LYS A 70 -11.69 -8.34 0.60
C LYS A 70 -11.87 -8.19 -0.91
N PRO A 71 -11.86 -9.29 -1.68
CA PRO A 71 -12.24 -9.24 -3.08
C PRO A 71 -13.69 -8.74 -3.17
N ARG A 72 -13.91 -7.57 -3.78
CA ARG A 72 -15.23 -6.98 -4.08
C ARG A 72 -16.04 -6.44 -2.90
N HIS A 73 -15.43 -5.66 -2.01
CA HIS A 73 -16.22 -4.82 -1.08
C HIS A 73 -15.95 -3.34 -1.31
N LEU A 74 -16.60 -2.79 -2.34
CA LEU A 74 -16.54 -1.38 -2.79
C LEU A 74 -16.71 -0.38 -1.62
N GLN A 75 -17.51 -0.70 -0.61
CA GLN A 75 -17.70 0.19 0.56
C GLN A 75 -16.43 0.38 1.42
N SER A 76 -15.55 -0.61 1.52
CA SER A 76 -14.29 -0.50 2.26
C SER A 76 -13.16 0.13 1.44
N GLN A 77 -13.39 0.31 0.13
CA GLN A 77 -12.41 0.78 -0.85
C GLN A 77 -12.82 2.11 -1.49
N GLY A 78 -14.06 2.57 -1.27
CA GLY A 78 -14.63 3.76 -1.89
C GLY A 78 -13.89 5.06 -1.58
N SER A 79 -13.10 5.12 -0.51
CA SER A 79 -12.26 6.31 -0.23
C SER A 79 -11.10 6.45 -1.22
N VAL A 80 -10.49 5.32 -1.60
CA VAL A 80 -9.41 5.28 -2.60
C VAL A 80 -10.00 5.44 -4.00
N GLU A 81 -11.11 4.78 -4.29
CA GLU A 81 -11.78 4.88 -5.59
C GLU A 81 -12.36 6.27 -5.88
N ARG A 82 -12.86 7.00 -4.85
CA ARG A 82 -13.39 8.36 -5.01
C ARG A 82 -12.31 9.43 -5.23
N ALA A 83 -11.06 9.13 -4.90
CA ALA A 83 -9.95 10.05 -5.04
C ALA A 83 -9.12 9.80 -6.31
N ASN A 84 -9.47 8.77 -7.09
CA ASN A 84 -9.00 8.56 -8.46
C ASN A 84 -9.84 9.34 -9.48
#